data_AF-V4J1S9-F1
#
_entry.id   AF-V4J1S9-F1
#
_cell.length_a   1.000
_cell.length_b   1.000
_cell.length_c   1.000
_cell.angle_alpha   90.00
_cell.angle_beta   90.00
_cell.angle_gamma   90.00
#
_symmetry.space_group_name_H-M   'P 1'
#
loop_
_entity.id
_entity.type
_entity.pdbx_description
1 polymer ?
#
loop_
_entity_poly.entity_id
_entity_poly.type
_entity_poly.pdbx_seq_one_letter_code
_entity_poly.pdbx_strand_id
1 'polypeptide(L)' 'MQKEMFCTVCALFFLVGAVSAASAATLRCTIDSVEGDKVTMTCDKADQLSAGDEIKVRPPKKGGAAIEGC' A
#
# COMPACT_ATOMS: atom_id res chain seq x y z
N MET A 1 -4.53 11.49 -39.26
CA MET A 1 -5.20 10.75 -38.16
C MET A 1 -4.30 9.71 -37.47
N GLN A 2 -3.20 9.23 -38.08
CA GLN A 2 -2.30 8.24 -37.46
C GLN A 2 -1.50 8.80 -36.25
N LYS A 3 -1.04 10.05 -36.35
CA LYS A 3 -0.26 10.75 -35.30
C LYS A 3 -1.05 11.10 -34.03
N GLU A 4 -2.31 11.50 -34.19
CA GLU A 4 -3.21 11.82 -33.06
C GLU A 4 -3.58 10.55 -32.26
N MET A 5 -3.77 9.44 -32.98
CA MET A 5 -4.13 8.15 -32.38
C MET A 5 -2.94 7.52 -31.62
N PHE A 6 -1.72 7.70 -32.13
CA PHE A 6 -0.49 7.26 -31.47
C PHE A 6 -0.25 8.01 -30.14
N CYS A 7 -0.44 9.33 -30.11
CA CYS A 7 -0.27 10.12 -28.88
C CYS A 7 -1.28 9.72 -27.80
N THR A 8 -2.52 9.44 -28.21
CA THR A 8 -3.59 9.01 -27.29
C THR A 8 -3.31 7.63 -26.69
N VAL A 9 -2.80 6.68 -27.50
CA VAL A 9 -2.37 5.35 -27.02
C VAL A 9 -1.19 5.45 -26.06
N CYS A 10 -0.15 6.25 -26.37
CA CYS A 10 0.98 6.44 -25.47
C CYS A 10 0.56 7.07 -24.13
N ALA A 11 -0.37 8.03 -24.13
CA ALA A 11 -0.90 8.63 -22.91
C ALA A 11 -1.66 7.61 -22.04
N LEU A 12 -2.43 6.71 -22.66
CA LEU A 12 -3.13 5.62 -21.96
C LEU A 12 -2.15 4.61 -21.35
N PHE A 13 -1.07 4.26 -22.04
CA PHE A 13 -0.03 3.37 -21.51
C PHE A 13 0.70 3.97 -20.30
N PHE A 14 0.95 5.28 -20.28
CA PHE A 14 1.55 5.96 -19.12
C PHE A 14 0.61 5.96 -17.90
N LEU A 15 -0.69 6.15 -18.12
CA LEU A 15 -1.69 6.12 -17.05
C LEU A 15 -1.88 4.72 -16.47
N VAL A 16 -1.78 3.66 -17.29
CA VAL A 16 -1.86 2.26 -16.83
C VAL A 16 -0.54 1.81 -16.17
N GLY A 17 0.61 2.22 -16.70
CA GLY A 17 1.93 1.89 -16.16
C GLY A 17 2.22 2.52 -14.79
N ALA A 18 1.67 3.70 -14.51
CA ALA A 18 1.83 4.36 -13.21
C ALA A 18 1.09 3.63 -12.06
N VAL A 19 0.08 2.81 -12.38
CA VAL A 19 -0.70 2.06 -11.38
C VAL A 19 -0.09 0.68 -11.10
N SER A 20 0.61 0.09 -12.08
CA SER A 20 1.26 -1.22 -11.94
C SER A 20 2.63 -1.18 -11.23
N ALA A 21 3.24 0.00 -11.08
CA ALA A 21 4.51 0.16 -10.37
C ALA A 21 4.37 0.22 -8.81
N ALA A 22 3.15 0.24 -8.28
CA ALA A 22 2.90 0.46 -6.84
C ALA A 22 2.44 -0.78 -6.07
N SER A 23 2.39 -1.97 -6.69
CA SER A 23 2.22 -3.23 -5.94
C SER A 23 3.59 -3.74 -5.48
N ALA A 24 4.29 -2.91 -4.69
CA ALA A 24 5.36 -3.39 -3.84
C ALA A 24 4.77 -4.48 -2.93
N ALA A 25 5.48 -5.58 -2.78
CA ALA A 25 5.13 -6.73 -1.96
C ALA A 25 4.58 -6.27 -0.59
N THR A 26 3.26 -6.23 -0.46
CA THR A 26 2.63 -5.78 0.77
C THR A 26 2.69 -6.95 1.74
N LEU A 27 3.52 -6.84 2.78
CA LEU A 27 3.54 -7.83 3.84
C LEU A 27 2.20 -7.77 4.57
N ARG A 28 1.61 -8.94 4.83
CA ARG A 28 0.44 -9.03 5.69
C ARG A 28 0.93 -8.96 7.12
N CYS A 29 0.44 -7.98 7.86
CA CYS A 29 0.75 -7.81 9.27
C CYS A 29 -0.53 -7.67 10.07
N THR A 30 -0.55 -8.28 11.25
CA THR A 30 -1.62 -8.12 12.24
C THR A 30 -1.07 -7.28 13.39
N ILE A 31 -1.82 -6.28 13.83
CA ILE A 31 -1.43 -5.48 15.00
C ILE A 31 -1.81 -6.27 16.24
N ASP A 32 -0.82 -6.56 17.08
CA ASP A 32 -1.02 -7.31 18.33
C ASP A 32 -1.33 -6.36 19.49
N SER A 33 -0.61 -5.25 19.58
CA SER A 33 -0.81 -4.23 20.62
C SER A 33 -0.41 -2.83 20.17
N VAL A 34 -1.02 -1.83 20.81
CA VAL A 34 -0.69 -0.41 20.66
C VAL A 34 -0.44 0.17 22.05
N GLU A 35 0.78 0.66 22.29
CA GLU A 35 1.23 1.18 23.57
C GLU A 35 1.78 2.59 23.37
N GLY A 36 0.94 3.59 23.60
CA GLY A 36 1.26 4.99 23.28
C GLY A 36 1.57 5.14 21.79
N ASP A 37 2.80 5.56 21.48
CA ASP A 37 3.28 5.77 20.11
C ASP A 37 3.95 4.52 19.49
N LYS A 38 4.00 3.39 20.21
CA LYS A 38 4.59 2.13 19.73
C LYS A 38 3.50 1.16 19.30
N VAL A 39 3.70 0.51 18.16
CA VAL A 39 2.81 -0.51 17.61
C VAL A 39 3.59 -1.81 17.50
N THR A 40 3.11 -2.87 18.15
CA THR A 40 3.62 -4.23 17.98
C THR A 40 2.79 -4.92 16.91
N MET A 41 3.43 -5.46 15.88
CA MET A 41 2.76 -6.15 14.80
C MET A 41 3.51 -7.44 14.43
N THR A 42 2.75 -8.46 14.09
CA THR A 42 3.25 -9.72 13.56
C THR A 42 3.06 -9.73 12.05
N CYS A 43 4.16 -9.81 11.29
CA CYS A 43 4.14 -9.81 9.82
C CYS A 43 4.52 -11.18 9.25
N ASP A 44 3.79 -11.64 8.23
CA ASP A 44 4.25 -12.74 7.37
C ASP A 44 5.56 -12.32 6.67
N LYS A 45 6.64 -13.09 6.88
CA LYS A 45 7.98 -12.82 6.33
C LYS A 45 8.62 -11.53 6.84
N ALA A 46 8.59 -11.33 8.16
CA ALA A 46 9.25 -10.21 8.83
C ALA A 46 10.76 -10.14 8.58
N ASP A 47 11.40 -11.24 8.13
CA ASP A 47 12.81 -11.30 7.72
C ASP A 47 13.16 -10.36 6.56
N GLN A 48 12.17 -9.87 5.81
CA GLN A 48 12.36 -8.88 4.75
C GLN A 48 12.38 -7.43 5.27
N LEU A 49 12.10 -7.21 6.55
CA LEU A 49 12.12 -5.89 7.18
C LEU A 49 13.46 -5.67 7.89
N SER A 50 14.06 -4.52 7.65
CA SER A 50 15.29 -4.08 8.31
C SER A 50 15.01 -2.98 9.33
N ALA A 51 15.84 -2.90 10.36
CA ALA A 51 15.76 -1.81 11.31
C ALA A 51 16.02 -0.46 10.60
N GLY A 52 15.09 0.48 10.74
CA GLY A 52 15.14 1.80 10.09
C GLY A 52 14.32 1.90 8.80
N ASP A 53 13.70 0.82 8.34
CA ASP A 53 12.76 0.89 7.21
C ASP A 53 11.55 1.76 7.54
N GLU A 54 11.17 2.64 6.61
CA GLU A 54 9.98 3.47 6.73
C GLU A 54 8.75 2.70 6.23
N ILE A 55 7.78 2.46 7.12
CA ILE A 55 6.56 1.70 6.80
C ILE A 55 5.35 2.64 6.80
N LYS A 56 4.58 2.59 5.71
CA LYS A 56 3.33 3.35 5.57
C LYS A 56 2.13 2.53 6.05
N VAL A 57 1.61 2.85 7.23
CA VAL A 57 0.37 2.26 7.75
C VAL A 57 -0.84 3.03 7.22
N ARG A 58 -1.80 2.33 6.61
CA ARG A 58 -3.07 2.91 6.18
C ARG A 58 -4.18 2.44 7.11
N PRO A 59 -4.71 3.28 8.00
CA PRO A 59 -5.86 2.90 8.82
C PRO A 59 -7.08 2.64 7.92
N PRO A 60 -8.00 1.75 8.34
CA PRO A 60 -9.26 1.56 7.64
C PRO A 60 -10.00 2.91 7.57
N LYS A 61 -10.59 3.22 6.41
CA LYS A 61 -11.34 4.47 6.23
C LYS A 61 -12.50 4.50 7.24
N LYS A 62 -12.64 5.61 7.98
CA LYS A 62 -13.84 5.87 8.80
C LYS A 62 -15.08 5.75 7.91
N GLY A 63 -15.86 4.69 8.12
CA GLY A 63 -17.06 4.34 7.34
C GLY A 63 -17.06 2.94 6.72
N GLY A 64 -15.94 2.22 6.72
CA GLY A 64 -15.88 0.81 6.33
C GLY A 64 -15.66 -0.08 7.54
N ALA A 65 -16.75 -0.61 8.11
CA ALA A 65 -16.85 -1.77 9.01
C ALA A 65 -15.54 -2.35 9.60
N ALA A 66 -14.88 -1.62 10.49
CA ALA A 66 -13.81 -2.14 11.35
C ALA A 66 -13.63 -1.26 12.61
N ILE A 67 -14.75 -0.97 13.29
CA ILE A 67 -14.76 -0.61 14.71
C ILE A 67 -15.31 -1.83 15.45
N GLU A 68 -14.50 -2.89 15.50
CA GLU A 68 -14.61 -3.87 16.56
C GLU A 68 -13.62 -3.41 17.63
N GLY A 69 -14.13 -2.92 18.77
CA GLY A 69 -13.33 -2.49 19.92
C GLY A 69 -13.39 -0.98 20.19
N CYS A 70 -14.57 -0.50 20.60
CA CYS A 70 -14.59 0.40 21.75
C CYS A 70 -14.55 -0.46 23.01
#